data_AF-A0A963RPW6-F1
#
_entry.id   AF-A0A963RPW6-F1
#
_cell.length_a   1.000
_cell.length_b   1.000
_cell.length_c   1.000
_cell.angle_alpha   90.00
_cell.angle_beta   90.00
_cell.angle_gamma   90.00
#
_symmetry.space_group_name_H-M   'P 1'
#
loop_
_entity.id
_entity.type
_entity.pdbx_description
1 polymer ?
#
loop_
_entity_poly.entity_id
_entity_poly.type
_entity_poly.pdbx_seq_one_letter_code
_entity_poly.pdbx_strand_id
1 'polypeptide(L)'
;MLNRFSAHLPLKTTDRTLVVLKGHLLIEEMLREFVSKHFHDRQQLADARLTFYQCLCLARAIDADPLREKLWRTVEKLNTLRNKLAHSLEPRELEKHIKEFVEMQSDFDPVEPFADKEEQFGALAACILGMCLALSHAVDPPNFGNHSGGTHEAPAVPPDA
;
A
#
# COMPACT_ATOMS: atom_id res chain seq x y z
N MET A 1 6.95 1.75 -11.06
CA MET A 1 5.60 1.57 -10.47
C MET A 1 4.51 2.35 -11.25
N LEU A 2 4.62 3.67 -11.45
CA LEU A 2 3.66 4.47 -12.26
C LEU A 2 3.39 3.91 -13.67
N ASN A 3 4.42 3.41 -14.37
CA ASN A 3 4.26 2.81 -15.71
C ASN A 3 3.39 1.54 -15.70
N ARG A 4 3.46 0.71 -14.65
CA ARG A 4 2.64 -0.50 -14.52
C ARG A 4 1.21 -0.15 -14.12
N PHE A 5 1.05 0.85 -13.25
CA PHE A 5 -0.26 1.37 -12.86
C PHE A 5 -1.06 1.83 -14.08
N SER A 6 -0.49 2.72 -14.89
CA SER A 6 -1.15 3.24 -16.10
C SER A 6 -1.41 2.17 -17.16
N ALA A 7 -0.58 1.11 -17.20
CA ALA A 7 -0.74 0.01 -18.15
C ALA A 7 -1.83 -0.99 -17.75
N HIS A 8 -2.06 -1.20 -16.44
CA HIS A 8 -2.97 -2.23 -15.95
C HIS A 8 -4.27 -1.71 -15.37
N LEU A 9 -4.27 -0.57 -14.66
CA LEU A 9 -5.50 -0.02 -14.11
C LEU A 9 -6.34 0.57 -15.26
N PRO A 10 -7.62 0.17 -15.40
CA PRO A 10 -8.44 0.58 -16.52
C PRO A 10 -8.97 1.99 -16.28
N LEU A 11 -8.13 3.00 -16.48
CA LEU A 11 -8.45 4.39 -16.12
C LEU A 11 -9.66 4.94 -16.89
N LYS A 12 -9.98 4.40 -18.08
CA LYS A 12 -11.08 4.88 -18.92
C LYS A 12 -12.38 4.07 -18.82
N THR A 13 -12.46 3.10 -17.91
CA THR A 13 -13.66 2.26 -17.77
C THR A 13 -14.64 2.84 -16.75
N THR A 14 -15.93 2.66 -17.00
CA THR A 14 -16.98 2.87 -16.00
C THR A 14 -17.23 1.62 -15.14
N ASP A 15 -16.65 0.47 -15.51
CA ASP A 15 -16.73 -0.78 -14.76
C ASP A 15 -15.88 -0.71 -13.48
N ARG A 16 -16.54 -0.34 -12.38
CA ARG A 16 -15.90 -0.23 -11.06
C ARG A 16 -15.44 -1.58 -10.52
N THR A 17 -16.12 -2.68 -10.87
CA THR A 17 -15.69 -4.03 -10.49
C THR A 17 -14.32 -4.32 -11.08
N LEU A 18 -14.11 -4.02 -12.36
CA LEU A 18 -12.82 -4.21 -13.01
C LEU A 18 -11.71 -3.33 -12.40
N VAL A 19 -12.05 -2.09 -11.99
CA VAL A 19 -11.11 -1.20 -11.29
C VAL A 19 -10.68 -1.80 -9.95
N VAL A 20 -11.62 -2.28 -9.12
CA VAL A 20 -11.29 -2.95 -7.85
C VAL A 20 -10.48 -4.23 -8.10
N LEU A 21 -10.88 -5.02 -9.09
CA LEU A 21 -10.22 -6.30 -9.39
C LEU A 21 -8.78 -6.11 -9.89
N LYS A 22 -8.50 -5.11 -10.73
CA LYS A 22 -7.11 -4.85 -11.12
C LYS A 22 -6.33 -4.08 -10.05
N GLY A 23 -7.00 -3.18 -9.33
CA GLY A 23 -6.41 -2.41 -8.25
C GLY A 23 -5.88 -3.28 -7.11
N HIS A 24 -6.67 -4.25 -6.64
CA HIS A 24 -6.20 -5.13 -5.56
C HIS A 24 -5.01 -6.00 -5.97
N LEU A 25 -4.92 -6.43 -7.24
CA LEU A 25 -3.78 -7.21 -7.72
C LEU A 25 -2.49 -6.38 -7.69
N LEU A 26 -2.56 -5.11 -8.08
CA LEU A 26 -1.43 -4.19 -7.99
C LEU A 26 -0.99 -3.99 -6.53
N ILE A 27 -1.94 -3.73 -5.63
CA ILE A 27 -1.67 -3.57 -4.20
C ILE A 27 -1.10 -4.86 -3.59
N GLU A 28 -1.61 -6.02 -3.99
CA GLU A 28 -1.10 -7.32 -3.52
C GLU A 28 0.35 -7.55 -3.95
N GLU A 29 0.69 -7.24 -5.20
CA GLU A 29 2.06 -7.33 -5.70
C GLU A 29 3.00 -6.42 -4.89
N MET A 30 2.61 -5.17 -4.66
CA MET A 30 3.39 -4.21 -3.88
C MET A 30 3.53 -4.63 -2.41
N LEU A 31 2.48 -5.19 -1.82
CA LEU A 31 2.49 -5.68 -0.46
C LEU A 31 3.45 -6.87 -0.31
N ARG A 32 3.47 -7.78 -1.29
CA ARG A 32 4.43 -8.90 -1.35
C ARG A 32 5.85 -8.39 -1.50
N GLU A 33 6.06 -7.39 -2.36
CA GLU A 33 7.36 -6.74 -2.53
C GLU A 33 7.84 -6.13 -1.21
N PHE A 34 6.98 -5.33 -0.54
CA PHE A 34 7.25 -4.74 0.76
C PHE A 34 7.73 -5.80 1.75
N VAL A 35 6.91 -6.82 2.01
CA VAL A 35 7.26 -7.90 2.94
C VAL A 35 8.58 -8.55 2.53
N SER A 36 8.76 -8.91 1.25
CA SER A 36 9.95 -9.61 0.78
C SER A 36 11.26 -8.82 0.98
N LYS A 37 11.22 -7.48 0.90
CA LYS A 37 12.42 -6.65 1.07
C LYS A 37 12.97 -6.69 2.49
N HIS A 38 12.14 -7.01 3.48
CA HIS A 38 12.54 -7.07 4.89
C HIS A 38 13.10 -8.43 5.33
N PHE A 39 13.11 -9.44 4.45
CA PHE A 39 13.69 -10.75 4.76
C PHE A 39 14.83 -11.08 3.80
N HIS A 40 15.83 -11.80 4.33
CA HIS A 40 16.97 -12.24 3.55
C HIS A 40 16.56 -13.27 2.48
N ASP A 41 15.79 -14.29 2.86
CA ASP A 41 15.38 -15.35 1.94
C ASP A 41 14.00 -15.06 1.34
N ARG A 42 14.02 -14.34 0.21
CA ARG A 42 12.81 -13.97 -0.52
C ARG A 42 12.14 -15.17 -1.20
N GLN A 43 12.92 -16.21 -1.51
CA GLN A 43 12.40 -17.40 -2.21
C GLN A 43 11.51 -18.21 -1.28
N GLN A 44 11.93 -18.40 -0.02
CA GLN A 44 11.10 -19.06 0.99
C GLN A 44 9.76 -18.36 1.23
N LEU A 45 9.74 -17.02 1.21
CA LEU A 45 8.50 -16.26 1.31
C LEU A 45 7.57 -16.46 0.10
N ALA A 46 8.13 -16.54 -1.10
CA ALA A 46 7.36 -16.85 -2.31
C ALA A 46 6.77 -18.27 -2.25
N ASP A 47 7.59 -19.24 -1.85
CA ASP A 47 7.21 -20.66 -1.74
C ASP A 47 6.18 -20.91 -0.63
N ALA A 48 6.16 -20.07 0.40
CA ALA A 48 5.16 -20.11 1.48
C ALA A 48 3.73 -19.78 0.99
N ARG A 49 3.56 -19.23 -0.22
CA ARG A 49 2.26 -18.91 -0.84
C ARG A 49 1.33 -18.12 0.09
N LEU A 50 1.90 -17.14 0.80
CA LEU A 50 1.15 -16.30 1.71
C LEU A 50 -0.03 -15.65 1.01
N THR A 51 -1.20 -15.66 1.64
CA THR A 51 -2.39 -14.96 1.17
C THR A 51 -2.23 -13.45 1.32
N PHE A 52 -3.06 -12.66 0.63
CA PHE A 52 -3.12 -11.20 0.80
C PHE A 52 -3.18 -10.79 2.29
N TYR A 53 -4.10 -11.42 3.04
CA TYR A 53 -4.30 -11.08 4.44
C TYR A 53 -3.07 -11.38 5.30
N GLN A 54 -2.40 -12.52 5.06
CA GLN A 54 -1.15 -12.85 5.76
C GLN A 54 -0.03 -11.86 5.42
N CYS A 55 0.12 -11.47 4.15
CA CYS A 55 1.07 -10.43 3.76
C CYS A 55 0.75 -9.08 4.44
N LEU A 56 -0.53 -8.73 4.58
CA LEU A 56 -0.95 -7.50 5.25
C LEU A 56 -0.59 -7.53 6.75
N CYS A 57 -0.83 -8.65 7.43
CA CYS A 57 -0.44 -8.81 8.82
C CYS A 57 1.08 -8.66 9.01
N LEU A 58 1.87 -9.27 8.12
CA LEU A 58 3.33 -9.13 8.15
C LEU A 58 3.75 -7.68 7.88
N ALA A 59 3.18 -7.04 6.85
CA ALA A 59 3.52 -5.66 6.53
C ALA A 59 3.28 -4.71 7.71
N ARG A 60 2.13 -4.84 8.38
CA ARG A 60 1.80 -4.07 9.59
C ARG A 60 2.70 -4.38 10.78
N ALA A 61 3.18 -5.62 10.90
CA ALA A 61 4.09 -6.01 11.97
C ALA A 61 5.52 -5.50 11.74
N ILE A 62 5.91 -5.35 10.47
CA ILE A 62 7.23 -4.87 10.04
C ILE A 62 7.29 -3.34 10.06
N ASP A 63 6.23 -2.68 9.59
CA ASP A 63 6.18 -1.23 9.47
C ASP A 63 5.92 -0.57 10.83
N ALA A 64 7.00 -0.08 11.45
CA ALA A 64 6.94 0.60 12.73
C ALA A 64 6.47 2.06 12.64
N ASP A 65 6.24 2.60 11.43
CA ASP A 65 5.80 3.98 11.24
C ASP A 65 4.30 4.15 11.58
N PRO A 66 3.95 4.81 12.71
CA PRO A 66 2.56 4.97 13.11
C PRO A 66 1.77 5.84 12.13
N LEU A 67 2.43 6.68 11.32
CA LEU A 67 1.77 7.52 10.32
C LEU A 67 1.19 6.68 9.17
N ARG A 68 1.65 5.43 9.00
CA ARG A 68 1.20 4.52 7.94
C ARG A 68 0.08 3.58 8.36
N GLU A 69 -0.36 3.59 9.61
CA GLU A 69 -1.51 2.79 10.06
C GLU A 69 -2.77 3.06 9.22
N LYS A 70 -2.98 4.31 8.79
CA LYS A 70 -4.09 4.66 7.88
C LYS A 70 -3.98 3.96 6.52
N LEU A 71 -2.78 3.87 5.95
CA LEU A 71 -2.52 3.12 4.71
C LEU A 71 -2.90 1.66 4.88
N TRP A 72 -2.46 1.02 5.96
CA TRP A 72 -2.73 -0.39 6.20
C TRP A 72 -4.23 -0.71 6.38
N ARG A 73 -4.96 0.14 7.11
CA ARG A 73 -6.43 0.02 7.21
C ARG A 73 -7.12 0.18 5.86
N THR A 74 -6.58 1.02 4.99
CA THR A 74 -7.09 1.20 3.63
C THR A 74 -6.88 -0.05 2.79
N VAL A 75 -5.68 -0.62 2.84
CA VAL A 75 -5.33 -1.88 2.16
C VAL A 75 -6.26 -3.02 2.63
N GLU A 76 -6.58 -3.06 3.92
CA GLU A 76 -7.57 -4.01 4.49
C GLU A 76 -8.99 -3.82 3.92
N LYS A 77 -9.45 -2.56 3.81
CA LYS A 77 -10.78 -2.26 3.26
C LYS A 77 -10.86 -2.60 1.77
N LEU A 78 -9.79 -2.41 0.99
CA LEU A 78 -9.71 -2.84 -0.41
C LEU A 78 -9.85 -4.36 -0.53
N ASN A 79 -9.17 -5.13 0.32
CA ASN A 79 -9.33 -6.58 0.36
C ASN A 79 -10.75 -7.01 0.72
N THR A 80 -11.38 -6.32 1.66
CA THR A 80 -12.79 -6.55 2.02
C THR A 80 -13.72 -6.29 0.84
N LEU A 81 -13.49 -5.19 0.09
CA LEU A 81 -14.25 -4.86 -1.11
C LEU A 81 -14.07 -5.93 -2.20
N ARG A 82 -12.85 -6.39 -2.44
CA ARG A 82 -12.56 -7.49 -3.36
C ARG A 82 -13.27 -8.78 -2.96
N ASN A 83 -13.27 -9.14 -1.68
CA ASN A 83 -13.91 -10.37 -1.22
C ASN A 83 -15.42 -10.33 -1.43
N LYS A 84 -16.06 -9.17 -1.21
CA LYS A 84 -17.48 -8.98 -1.50
C LYS A 84 -17.81 -9.17 -2.99
N LEU A 85 -16.94 -8.66 -3.87
CA LEU A 85 -17.05 -8.89 -5.32
C LEU A 85 -16.90 -10.36 -5.71
N ALA A 86 -15.96 -11.08 -5.09
CA ALA A 86 -15.71 -12.49 -5.39
C ALA A 86 -16.85 -13.42 -4.94
N HIS A 87 -17.64 -13.03 -3.94
CA HIS A 87 -18.74 -13.83 -3.41
C HIS A 87 -20.11 -13.49 -4.00
N SER A 88 -20.21 -12.48 -4.87
CA SER A 88 -21.50 -12.06 -5.45
C SER A 88 -21.33 -11.56 -6.89
N LEU A 89 -21.99 -12.22 -7.85
CA LEU A 89 -22.03 -11.78 -9.25
C LEU A 89 -22.72 -10.41 -9.42
N GLU A 90 -23.69 -10.09 -8.56
CA GLU A 90 -24.34 -8.79 -8.48
C GLU A 90 -24.41 -8.35 -7.02
N PRO A 91 -23.33 -7.75 -6.49
CA PRO A 91 -23.30 -7.33 -5.10
C PRO A 91 -24.28 -6.17 -4.93
N ARG A 92 -25.46 -6.47 -4.38
CA ARG A 92 -26.37 -5.47 -3.83
C ARG A 92 -25.54 -4.64 -2.85
N GLU A 93 -25.51 -3.33 -3.03
CA GLU A 93 -24.68 -2.38 -2.27
C GLU A 93 -23.20 -2.22 -2.67
N LEU A 94 -22.72 -2.77 -3.81
CA LEU A 94 -21.33 -2.53 -4.26
C LEU A 94 -20.99 -1.03 -4.28
N GLU A 95 -21.88 -0.23 -4.84
CA GLU A 95 -21.69 1.21 -4.97
C GLU A 95 -21.57 1.93 -3.63
N LYS A 96 -22.34 1.49 -2.63
CA LYS A 96 -22.26 1.99 -1.26
C LYS A 96 -20.90 1.67 -0.66
N HIS A 97 -20.41 0.44 -0.83
CA HIS A 97 -19.10 0.03 -0.31
C HIS A 97 -17.93 0.74 -1.00
N ILE A 98 -18.04 1.00 -2.30
CA ILE A 98 -17.08 1.81 -3.06
C ILE A 98 -17.09 3.25 -2.53
N LYS A 99 -18.28 3.83 -2.32
CA LYS A 99 -18.42 5.17 -1.78
C LYS A 99 -17.78 5.28 -0.38
N GLU A 100 -18.11 4.36 0.53
CA GLU A 100 -17.47 4.29 1.85
C GLU A 100 -15.95 4.14 1.78
N PHE A 101 -15.45 3.36 0.82
CA PHE A 101 -14.02 3.18 0.60
C PHE A 101 -13.36 4.49 0.15
N VAL A 102 -13.96 5.19 -0.81
CA VAL A 102 -13.47 6.50 -1.30
C VAL A 102 -13.53 7.56 -0.20
N GLU A 103 -14.62 7.64 0.56
CA GLU A 103 -14.78 8.61 1.65
C GLU A 103 -13.76 8.41 2.78
N MET A 104 -13.38 7.17 3.09
CA MET A 104 -12.31 6.87 4.04
C MET A 104 -10.94 7.44 3.60
N GLN A 105 -10.78 7.72 2.31
CA GLN A 105 -9.55 8.22 1.70
C GLN A 105 -9.50 9.74 1.57
N SER A 106 -10.50 10.49 2.03
CA SER A 106 -10.56 11.95 1.85
C SER A 106 -9.36 12.72 2.44
N ASP A 107 -8.61 12.11 3.37
CA ASP A 107 -7.37 12.68 3.92
C ASP A 107 -6.08 12.06 3.35
N PHE A 108 -6.15 11.30 2.26
CA PHE A 108 -4.99 11.15 1.38
C PHE A 108 -4.98 12.37 0.47
N ASP A 109 -3.92 13.20 0.55
CA ASP A 109 -3.78 14.31 -0.37
C ASP A 109 -3.95 13.77 -1.81
N PRO A 110 -4.82 14.38 -2.63
CA PRO A 110 -4.93 14.00 -4.01
C PRO A 110 -3.55 14.08 -4.62
N VAL A 111 -3.09 12.97 -5.19
CA VAL A 111 -1.76 12.94 -5.79
C VAL A 111 -1.82 13.83 -7.04
N GLU A 112 -1.35 15.05 -6.90
CA GLU A 112 -0.89 15.94 -7.98
C GLU A 112 0.10 15.14 -8.84
N PRO A 113 -0.31 14.59 -10.00
CA PRO A 113 -0.99 15.32 -11.07
C PRO A 113 -2.36 14.74 -11.55
N PHE A 114 -3.15 14.12 -10.67
CA PHE A 114 -4.41 13.46 -11.04
C PHE A 114 -5.67 14.13 -10.47
N ALA A 115 -5.55 15.21 -9.70
CA ALA A 115 -6.68 16.02 -9.24
C ALA A 115 -7.55 16.48 -10.43
N ASP A 116 -6.93 16.94 -11.51
CA ASP A 116 -7.61 17.36 -12.75
C ASP A 116 -8.22 16.20 -13.57
N LYS A 117 -8.01 14.94 -13.14
CA LYS A 117 -8.43 13.72 -13.85
C LYS A 117 -9.48 12.90 -13.10
N GLU A 118 -9.98 13.40 -11.96
CA GLU A 118 -11.04 12.76 -11.20
C GLU A 118 -12.33 12.61 -12.03
N GLU A 119 -12.61 13.59 -12.89
CA GLU A 119 -13.72 13.59 -13.85
C GLU A 119 -13.55 12.53 -14.96
N GLN A 120 -12.31 12.10 -15.24
CA GLN A 120 -11.98 11.18 -16.33
C GLN A 120 -11.74 9.74 -15.87
N PHE A 121 -11.26 9.54 -14.63
CA PHE A 121 -10.82 8.24 -14.11
C PHE A 121 -11.65 7.75 -12.91
N GLY A 122 -12.45 8.63 -12.30
CA GLY A 122 -13.28 8.33 -11.13
C GLY A 122 -12.46 8.23 -9.83
N ALA A 123 -13.06 8.71 -8.74
CA ALA A 123 -12.43 8.77 -7.40
C ALA A 123 -11.82 7.43 -6.93
N LEU A 124 -12.43 6.30 -7.29
CA LEU A 124 -11.93 4.97 -6.93
C LEU A 124 -10.52 4.68 -7.49
N ALA A 125 -10.27 5.03 -8.76
CA ALA A 125 -8.96 4.81 -9.37
C ALA A 125 -7.90 5.73 -8.77
N ALA A 126 -8.29 6.97 -8.43
CA ALA A 126 -7.42 7.92 -7.74
C ALA A 126 -7.03 7.44 -6.33
N CYS A 127 -7.97 6.89 -5.55
CA CYS A 127 -7.68 6.27 -4.26
C CYS A 127 -6.67 5.13 -4.39
N ILE A 128 -6.87 4.21 -5.34
CA ILE A 128 -5.95 3.09 -5.55
C ILE A 128 -4.56 3.60 -5.96
N LEU A 129 -4.48 4.66 -6.76
CA LEU A 129 -3.20 5.29 -7.10
C LEU A 129 -2.49 5.86 -5.87
N GLY A 130 -3.22 6.61 -5.04
CA GLY A 130 -2.68 7.17 -3.79
C GLY A 130 -2.10 6.08 -2.88
N MET A 131 -2.81 4.96 -2.75
CA MET A 131 -2.31 3.79 -2.04
C MET A 131 -1.03 3.21 -2.66
N CYS A 132 -0.98 3.05 -3.99
CA CYS A 132 0.22 2.57 -4.67
C CYS A 132 1.41 3.50 -4.39
N LEU A 133 1.22 4.81 -4.46
CA LEU A 133 2.29 5.77 -4.19
C LEU A 133 2.77 5.72 -2.74
N ALA A 134 1.85 5.69 -1.79
CA ALA A 134 2.19 5.53 -0.38
C ALA A 134 2.96 4.22 -0.12
N LEU A 135 2.54 3.10 -0.73
CA LEU A 135 3.27 1.84 -0.65
C LEU A 135 4.63 1.90 -1.33
N SER A 136 4.79 2.64 -2.43
CA SER A 136 6.11 2.83 -3.06
C SER A 136 7.10 3.49 -2.13
N HIS A 137 6.65 4.55 -1.44
CA HIS A 137 7.46 5.25 -0.44
C HIS A 137 7.75 4.37 0.78
N ALA A 138 6.92 3.36 1.04
CA ALA A 138 7.18 2.36 2.05
C ALA A 138 8.21 1.31 1.62
N VAL A 139 8.11 0.86 0.37
CA VAL A 139 8.97 -0.14 -0.26
C VAL A 139 10.38 0.38 -0.52
N ASP A 140 10.50 1.64 -0.92
CA ASP A 140 11.76 2.34 -1.18
C ASP A 140 11.70 3.73 -0.52
N PRO A 141 11.93 3.84 0.80
CA PRO A 141 11.95 5.13 1.45
C PRO A 141 13.05 6.00 0.82
N PRO A 142 12.77 7.28 0.51
CA PRO A 142 13.81 8.18 0.04
C PRO A 142 14.97 8.17 1.04
N ASN A 143 16.19 8.01 0.51
CA ASN A 143 17.43 8.04 1.29
C ASN A 143 17.60 9.44 1.89
N PHE A 144 16.95 9.71 3.01
CA PHE A 144 17.32 10.82 3.88
C PHE A 144 18.60 10.36 4.59
N GLY A 145 19.74 10.86 4.11
CA GLY A 145 21.06 10.42 4.54
C GLY A 145 21.17 10.28 6.06
N ASN A 146 21.77 9.17 6.49
CA ASN A 146 22.18 8.94 7.87
C ASN A 146 22.91 10.17 8.43
N HIS A 147 22.24 10.93 9.30
CA HIS A 147 22.92 11.70 10.34
C HIS A 147 22.97 10.86 11.62
N SER A 148 23.69 9.74 11.57
CA SER A 148 24.27 9.10 12.75
C SER A 148 25.69 9.67 12.94
N GLY A 149 25.75 10.81 13.63
CA GLY A 149 26.99 11.45 14.07
C GLY A 149 26.81 12.00 15.48
N GLY A 150 26.64 11.10 16.45
CA GLY A 150 26.60 11.41 17.87
C GLY A 150 27.49 10.42 18.62
N THR A 151 28.69 10.88 18.94
CA THR A 151 29.79 10.17 19.58
C THR A 151 29.40 9.57 20.93
N HIS A 152 29.52 8.25 21.08
CA HIS A 152 29.59 7.61 22.38
C HIS A 152 31.06 7.68 22.84
N GLU A 153 31.45 8.78 23.49
CA GLU A 153 32.68 8.80 24.28
C GLU A 153 32.45 7.90 25.50
N ALA A 154 33.22 6.82 25.61
CA ALA A 154 33.34 6.04 26.82
C ALA A 154 34.29 6.77 27.78
N PRO A 155 34.00 6.85 29.09
CA PRO A 155 34.90 7.48 30.03
C PRO A 155 36.17 6.65 30.21
N ALA A 156 37.31 7.32 30.15
CA ALA A 156 38.63 6.73 30.35
C ALA A 156 38.78 6.17 31.77
N VAL A 157 39.20 4.91 31.87
CA VAL A 157 39.65 4.27 33.10
C VAL A 157 41.06 4.80 33.43
N PRO A 158 41.33 5.34 34.62
CA PRO A 158 42.69 5.73 35.01
C PRO A 158 43.55 4.47 35.27
N PRO A 159 44.83 4.47 34.89
CA PRO A 159 45.72 3.35 35.18
C PRO A 159 46.11 3.34 36.66
N ASP A 160 46.02 2.16 37.28
CA ASP A 160 46.57 1.85 38.59
C ASP A 160 48.08 2.17 38.64
N ALA A 161 48.47 2.99 39.61
CA ALA A 161 49.82 3.05 40.22
C ALA A 161 49.76 3.79 41.56
#